data_AF-A0A2J5PII3-F1
#
_entry.id   AF-A0A2J5PII3-F1
#
_cell.length_a   1.000
_cell.length_b   1.000
_cell.length_c   1.000
_cell.angle_alpha   90.00
_cell.angle_beta   90.00
_cell.angle_gamma   90.00
#
_symmetry.space_group_name_H-M   'P 1'
#
loop_
_entity.id
_entity.type
_entity.pdbx_description
1 polymer ?
#
loop_
_entity_poly.entity_id
_entity_poly.type
_entity_poly.pdbx_seq_one_letter_code
_entity_poly.pdbx_strand_id
1 'polypeptide(L)' 'MAGLPNSSNALQQWHHLFESQSGQRSPQAHQHLQQLLRLGLPTRKHENWKYTPLDALLNQTFVAAQPQT' A
#
# COMPACT_ATOMS: atom_id res chain seq x y z
N MET A 1 -10.31 20.26 -11.83
CA MET A 1 -9.36 19.79 -10.80
C MET A 1 -8.83 18.44 -11.27
N ALA A 2 -7.56 18.35 -11.64
CA ALA A 2 -6.99 17.11 -12.18
C ALA A 2 -6.98 16.05 -11.07
N GLY A 3 -7.72 14.96 -11.27
CA GLY A 3 -7.69 13.77 -10.41
C GLY A 3 -6.29 13.17 -10.43
N LEU A 4 -5.47 13.54 -9.46
CA LEU A 4 -4.25 12.81 -9.17
C LEU A 4 -4.66 11.42 -8.65
N PRO A 5 -3.96 10.35 -9.06
CA PRO A 5 -4.29 9.01 -8.61
C PRO A 5 -4.21 8.98 -7.08
N ASN A 6 -5.26 8.43 -6.44
CA ASN A 6 -5.37 8.23 -4.99
C ASN A 6 -4.33 7.22 -4.45
N SER A 7 -3.23 6.96 -5.15
CA SER A 7 -2.17 6.04 -4.73
C SER A 7 -1.61 6.39 -3.34
N SER A 8 -1.55 7.68 -3.00
CA SER A 8 -1.13 8.14 -1.67
C SER A 8 -2.09 7.68 -0.56
N ASN A 9 -3.38 7.53 -0.87
CA ASN A 9 -4.39 7.03 0.07
C ASN A 9 -4.18 5.53 0.35
N ALA A 10 -3.89 4.72 -0.68
CA ALA A 10 -3.62 3.29 -0.50
C ALA A 10 -2.40 3.02 0.41
N LEU A 11 -1.29 3.76 0.22
CA LEU A 11 -0.12 3.65 1.10
C LEU A 11 -0.44 4.02 2.55
N GLN A 12 -1.22 5.08 2.75
CA GLN A 12 -1.66 5.49 4.08
C GLN A 12 -2.55 4.44 4.75
N GLN A 13 -3.47 3.83 4.00
CA GLN A 13 -4.31 2.75 4.51
C GLN A 13 -3.47 1.52 4.91
N TRP A 14 -2.50 1.11 4.08
CA TRP A 14 -1.61 0.00 4.44
C TRP A 14 -0.75 0.31 5.67
N HIS A 15 -0.23 1.53 5.79
CA HIS A 15 0.47 1.97 6.99
C HIS A 15 -0.42 1.89 8.23
N HIS A 16 -1.66 2.37 8.16
CA HIS A 16 -2.61 2.31 9.27
C HIS A 16 -2.93 0.86 9.67
N LEU A 17 -3.13 -0.03 8.68
CA LEU A 17 -3.35 -1.46 8.93
C LEU A 17 -2.14 -2.14 9.56
N PHE A 18 -0.93 -1.72 9.20
CA PHE A 18 0.29 -2.22 9.81
C PHE A 18 0.41 -1.79 11.28
N GLU A 19 0.19 -0.51 11.57
CA GLU A 19 0.23 0.05 12.93
C GLU A 19 -0.86 -0.55 13.85
N SER A 20 -2.05 -0.81 13.32
CA SER A 20 -3.14 -1.45 14.08
C SER A 20 -2.80 -2.87 14.58
N GLN A 21 -1.81 -3.53 13.97
CA GLN A 21 -1.33 -4.87 14.32
C GLN A 21 0.09 -4.83 14.91
N SER A 22 0.56 -3.67 15.38
CA SER A 22 1.93 -3.41 15.83
C SER A 22 2.44 -4.38 16.90
N GLY A 23 1.57 -4.95 17.73
CA GLY A 23 1.94 -5.93 18.77
C GLY A 23 2.49 -7.27 18.27
N GLN A 24 2.46 -7.57 16.96
CA GLN A 24 2.89 -8.85 16.36
C GLN A 24 3.93 -8.68 15.23
N ARG A 25 4.47 -7.48 15.00
CA ARG A 25 5.34 -7.22 13.84
C ARG A 25 6.82 -7.35 14.17
N SER A 26 7.53 -8.13 13.35
CA SER A 26 8.98 -8.30 13.44
C SER A 26 9.72 -7.02 13.00
N PRO A 27 10.99 -6.81 13.44
CA PRO A 27 11.78 -5.67 12.99
C PRO A 27 12.00 -5.65 11.47
N GLN A 28 12.07 -6.82 10.82
CA GLN A 28 12.17 -6.93 9.36
C GLN A 28 10.90 -6.38 8.69
N ALA A 29 9.72 -6.67 9.23
CA ALA A 29 8.46 -6.15 8.70
C ALA A 29 8.42 -4.62 8.73
N HIS A 30 8.94 -4.00 9.79
CA HIS A 30 9.08 -2.54 9.89
C HIS A 30 10.05 -1.98 8.83
N GLN A 31 11.20 -2.63 8.62
CA GLN A 31 12.16 -2.22 7.59
C GLN A 31 11.55 -2.28 6.19
N HIS A 32 10.81 -3.35 5.88
CA HIS A 32 10.13 -3.48 4.59
C HIS A 32 9.05 -2.42 4.40
N LEU A 33 8.28 -2.09 5.45
CA LEU A 33 7.28 -1.02 5.38
C LEU A 33 7.94 0.34 5.10
N GLN A 34 9.01 0.67 5.81
CA GLN A 34 9.76 1.92 5.59
C GLN A 34 10.31 1.99 4.16
N GLN A 35 10.85 0.89 3.63
CA GLN A 35 11.33 0.83 2.26
C GLN A 35 10.19 1.03 1.26
N LEU A 36 9.02 0.43 1.50
CA LEU A 36 7.83 0.58 0.67
C LEU A 36 7.33 2.04 0.66
N LEU A 37 7.32 2.72 1.80
CA LEU A 37 6.97 4.15 1.87
C LEU A 37 7.96 5.06 1.15
N ARG A 38 9.25 4.73 1.22
CA ARG A 38 10.32 5.49 0.52
C ARG A 38 10.26 5.32 -0.99
N LEU A 39 9.98 4.11 -1.47
CA LEU A 39 9.87 3.81 -2.90
C LEU A 39 8.53 4.28 -3.48
N GLY A 40 7.48 4.30 -2.67
CA GLY A 40 6.13 4.62 -3.09
C GLY A 40 5.50 3.53 -3.96
N LEU A 41 4.38 3.87 -4.61
CA LEU A 41 3.68 2.96 -5.50
C LEU A 41 4.10 3.19 -6.95
N PRO A 42 4.33 2.10 -7.71
CA PRO A 42 4.66 2.20 -9.11
C PRO A 42 3.45 2.65 -9.92
N THR A 43 3.73 3.41 -10.97
CA THR A 43 2.75 3.87 -11.96
C THR A 43 2.97 3.19 -13.30
N ARG A 44 1.98 3.23 -14.21
CA ARG A 44 2.09 2.71 -15.60
C ARG A 44 3.27 3.28 -16.41
N LYS A 45 3.88 4.37 -15.94
CA LYS A 45 5.09 4.96 -16.53
C LYS A 45 6.35 4.12 -16.27
N HIS A 46 6.32 3.22 -15.29
CA HIS A 46 7.43 2.30 -15.02
C HIS A 46 7.40 1.14 -16.02
N GLU A 47 8.57 0.80 -16.56
CA GLU A 47 8.74 -0.25 -17.57
C GLU A 47 8.09 -1.58 -17.15
N ASN A 48 8.34 -2.02 -15.92
CA ASN A 48 7.80 -3.27 -15.35
C ASN A 48 6.29 -3.25 -15.08
N TRP A 49 5.65 -2.06 -15.08
CA TRP A 49 4.24 -1.87 -14.71
C TRP A 49 3.36 -1.43 -15.88
N LYS A 50 3.95 -1.37 -17.09
CA LYS A 50 3.26 -0.93 -18.31
C LYS A 50 2.01 -1.77 -18.62
N TYR A 51 2.06 -3.07 -18.34
CA TYR A 51 0.99 -4.02 -18.64
C TYR A 51 0.21 -4.49 -17.41
N THR A 52 0.53 -3.97 -16.23
CA THR A 52 -0.08 -4.39 -14.96
C THR A 52 -0.72 -3.16 -14.28
N PRO A 53 -1.96 -2.81 -14.66
CA PRO A 53 -2.60 -1.61 -14.14
C PRO A 53 -2.96 -1.77 -12.66
N LEU A 54 -2.35 -0.96 -11.80
CA LEU A 54 -2.64 -0.92 -10.36
C LEU A 54 -3.78 0.04 -10.00
N ASP A 55 -4.21 0.91 -10.91
CA ASP A 55 -5.18 1.98 -10.63
C ASP A 55 -6.48 1.45 -9.99
N ALA A 56 -6.98 0.32 -10.49
CA ALA A 56 -8.21 -0.27 -9.99
C ALA A 56 -8.09 -0.77 -8.55
N LEU A 57 -6.91 -1.28 -8.17
CA LEU A 57 -6.60 -1.77 -6.82
C LEU A 57 -6.33 -0.60 -5.87
N LEU A 58 -5.54 0.37 -6.31
CA LEU A 58 -5.12 1.51 -5.47
C LEU A 58 -6.27 2.50 -5.20
N ASN A 59 -7.34 2.44 -5.98
CA ASN A 59 -8.56 3.21 -5.74
C ASN A 59 -9.55 2.53 -4.77
N GLN A 60 -9.24 1.33 -4.24
CA GLN A 60 -10.07 0.65 -3.26
C GLN A 60 -9.76 1.09 -1.82
N THR A 61 -10.66 0.72 -0.90
CA THR A 61 -10.42 0.79 0.54
C THR A 61 -9.95 -0.56 1.06
N PHE A 62 -8.78 -0.58 1.71
CA PHE A 62 -8.18 -1.76 2.31
C PHE A 62 -8.60 -1.88 3.78
N VAL A 63 -8.95 -3.11 4.18
CA VAL A 63 -9.30 -3.45 5.57
C VAL A 63 -8.53 -4.69 5.99
N ALA A 64 -8.22 -4.82 7.29
CA ALA A 64 -7.62 -6.03 7.82
C ALA A 64 -8.63 -7.17 7.71
N ALA A 65 -8.22 -8.32 7.18
CA ALA A 65 -9.04 -9.51 7.21
C ALA A 65 -9.34 -9.85 8.68
N GLN A 66 -10.62 -9.98 9.02
CA GLN A 66 -10.99 -10.45 10.35
C GLN A 66 -10.48 -11.89 10.50
N PRO A 67 -9.82 -12.23 11.63
CA PRO A 67 -9.41 -13.60 11.88
C PRO A 67 -10.67 -14.47 11.87
N GLN A 68 -10.76 -15.36 10.89
CA GLN A 68 -11.88 -16.28 10.76
C GLN A 68 -11.77 -17.25 11.93
N THR A 69 -12.77 -17.21 12.82
CA THR A 69 -12.79 -17.92 14.10
C THR A 69 -13.19 -19.37 13.90
#